data_AF-A0A9D6ZWX1-F1
#
_entry.id   AF-A0A9D6ZWX1-F1
#
_cell.length_a   1.000
_cell.length_b   1.000
_cell.length_c   1.000
_cell.angle_alpha   90.00
_cell.angle_beta   90.00
_cell.angle_gamma   90.00
#
_symmetry.space_group_name_H-M   'P 1'
#
loop_
_entity.id
_entity.type
_entity.pdbx_description
1 polymer ?
#
loop_
_entity_poly.entity_id
_entity_poly.type
_entity_poly.pdbx_seq_one_letter_code
_entity_poly.pdbx_strand_id
1 'polypeptide(L)'
;MKTQLISRVMVAVVTATMLLFLNLTLASGQTSLSTLLFDDFTGTTLDTTQWFFGTNSWGSGYGVGNGTLNIFGGYQPGGGGWVLSQQLFTLSQETQTFETRTRVSSADGGHWGFWGDGHEGSLLFGTFCDVDPRCGMPRGFMVFVRAGASGPLDPNNMIPLTDVNVTEWHTYRIEFNSLEAKFYIDGVLRATVAQGLPVGKPMRVRLDRVSWGTNQFLDVDYVRVTKGLPTLVVNIDIKPNDYPNSINPRSNGVIPVAILTTDNFDATTVDMQTIRFGATGTEAVAAKSALEDVNKDSHIDLILHFDTQAIGINCGGTSGVLTGKTLSGQQIKGTDSINTVGCR
;
A
#
# COMPACT_ATOMS: atom_id res chain seq x y z
N MET A 1 -2.74 -30.22 -58.79
CA MET A 1 -1.57 -29.79 -59.60
C MET A 1 -1.30 -28.32 -59.32
N LYS A 2 -0.04 -28.00 -59.00
CA LYS A 2 0.60 -26.67 -58.91
C LYS A 2 0.37 -25.78 -57.67
N THR A 3 1.24 -26.06 -56.71
CA THR A 3 2.01 -25.17 -55.82
C THR A 3 2.67 -23.97 -56.51
N GLN A 4 2.90 -22.89 -55.75
CA GLN A 4 3.96 -21.83 -55.79
C GLN A 4 3.38 -20.40 -55.67
N LEU A 5 3.95 -19.40 -54.98
CA LEU A 5 4.97 -19.24 -53.94
C LEU A 5 4.98 -17.72 -53.57
N ILE A 6 5.39 -17.38 -52.34
CA ILE A 6 6.13 -16.15 -51.92
C ILE A 6 5.39 -14.80 -51.73
N SER A 7 5.37 -14.41 -50.45
CA SER A 7 5.83 -13.15 -49.81
C SER A 7 5.53 -11.79 -50.44
N ARG A 8 4.81 -10.94 -49.69
CA ARG A 8 5.13 -9.51 -49.57
C ARG A 8 5.05 -9.04 -48.12
N VAL A 9 6.07 -8.24 -47.81
CA VAL A 9 6.49 -7.71 -46.51
C VAL A 9 5.59 -6.56 -46.03
N MET A 10 5.55 -6.44 -44.70
CA MET A 10 5.09 -5.34 -43.86
C MET A 10 5.14 -3.93 -44.49
N VAL A 11 4.16 -3.09 -44.14
CA VAL A 11 4.33 -1.81 -43.42
C VAL A 11 2.93 -1.20 -43.17
N ALA A 12 2.79 -0.52 -42.03
CA ALA A 12 1.71 0.37 -41.56
C ALA A 12 0.65 -0.30 -40.68
N VAL A 13 0.23 0.22 -39.52
CA VAL A 13 0.60 1.40 -38.70
C VAL A 13 0.05 1.06 -37.30
N VAL A 14 0.79 1.40 -36.26
CA VAL A 14 0.38 1.30 -34.85
C VAL A 14 -0.82 2.21 -34.60
N THR A 15 -1.93 1.72 -34.05
CA THR A 15 -2.80 2.46 -33.12
C THR A 15 -3.87 1.57 -32.47
N ALA A 16 -4.15 1.89 -31.20
CA ALA A 16 -5.25 1.43 -30.33
C ALA A 16 -5.08 0.06 -29.64
N THR A 17 -4.30 0.04 -28.57
CA THR A 17 -4.50 -0.89 -27.45
C THR A 17 -5.78 -0.49 -26.71
N MET A 18 -6.91 -1.03 -27.15
CA MET A 18 -8.14 -1.10 -26.36
C MET A 18 -7.89 -2.17 -25.29
N LEU A 19 -7.66 -1.78 -24.03
CA LEU A 19 -7.71 -2.73 -22.92
C LEU A 19 -9.18 -3.18 -22.78
N LEU A 20 -9.50 -4.32 -23.39
CA LEU A 20 -10.70 -5.06 -23.02
C LEU A 20 -10.55 -5.48 -21.56
N PHE A 21 -11.47 -5.04 -20.70
CA PHE A 21 -11.68 -5.66 -19.40
C PHE A 21 -12.14 -7.10 -19.63
N LEU A 22 -11.19 -8.03 -19.57
CA LEU A 22 -11.50 -9.44 -19.45
C LEU A 22 -11.97 -9.66 -18.01
N ASN A 23 -13.29 -9.79 -17.80
CA ASN A 23 -13.81 -10.46 -16.61
C ASN A 23 -13.44 -11.94 -16.72
N LEU A 24 -12.18 -12.25 -16.46
CA LEU A 24 -11.71 -13.61 -16.28
C LEU A 24 -12.13 -14.03 -14.88
N THR A 25 -13.21 -14.80 -14.79
CA THR A 25 -13.51 -15.60 -13.60
C THR A 25 -12.45 -16.68 -13.48
N LEU A 26 -11.34 -16.34 -12.82
CA LEU A 26 -10.44 -17.32 -12.21
C LEU A 26 -10.84 -17.47 -10.75
N ALA A 27 -11.33 -18.66 -10.42
CA ALA A 27 -11.46 -19.12 -9.05
C ALA A 27 -10.07 -19.33 -8.44
N SER A 28 -9.56 -18.32 -7.74
CA SER A 28 -8.58 -18.47 -6.64
C SER A 28 -8.40 -17.13 -5.92
N GLY A 29 -9.01 -17.00 -4.74
CA GLY A 29 -8.64 -16.10 -3.65
C GLY A 29 -8.18 -14.68 -4.00
N GLN A 30 -9.14 -13.78 -4.27
CA GLN A 30 -8.84 -12.35 -4.38
C GLN A 30 -8.35 -11.77 -3.04
N THR A 31 -7.43 -10.82 -3.18
CA THR A 31 -6.85 -9.91 -2.19
C THR A 31 -7.87 -9.39 -1.17
N SER A 32 -7.51 -9.30 0.12
CA SER A 32 -8.32 -8.58 1.13
C SER A 32 -8.30 -7.06 0.98
N LEU A 33 -7.73 -6.55 -0.12
CA LEU A 33 -7.66 -5.14 -0.46
C LEU A 33 -8.81 -4.80 -1.43
N SER A 34 -9.74 -3.99 -0.97
CA SER A 34 -10.80 -3.38 -1.77
C SER A 34 -10.33 -2.01 -2.27
N THR A 35 -10.40 -1.78 -3.57
CA THR A 35 -10.13 -0.45 -4.15
C THR A 35 -11.34 0.44 -3.94
N LEU A 36 -11.11 1.58 -3.29
CA LEU A 36 -12.12 2.60 -3.01
C LEU A 36 -12.09 3.74 -4.03
N LEU A 37 -10.91 4.07 -4.54
CA LEU A 37 -10.69 5.09 -5.55
C LEU A 37 -9.49 4.69 -6.41
N PHE A 38 -9.61 4.84 -7.72
CA PHE A 38 -8.50 4.68 -8.63
C PHE A 38 -8.69 5.59 -9.85
N ASP A 39 -7.66 6.37 -10.15
CA ASP A 39 -7.58 7.17 -11.37
C ASP A 39 -6.13 7.18 -11.84
N ASP A 40 -5.91 6.84 -13.11
CA ASP A 40 -4.62 6.87 -13.81
C ASP A 40 -4.51 8.04 -14.80
N PHE A 41 -5.52 8.91 -14.81
CA PHE A 41 -5.56 10.14 -15.61
C PHE A 41 -5.26 9.94 -17.10
N THR A 42 -5.59 8.75 -17.64
CA THR A 42 -5.40 8.40 -19.06
C THR A 42 -6.38 9.09 -20.01
N GLY A 43 -7.44 9.70 -19.46
CA GLY A 43 -8.40 10.50 -20.20
C GLY A 43 -7.84 11.85 -20.69
N THR A 44 -8.73 12.68 -21.26
CA THR A 44 -8.41 14.04 -21.74
C THR A 44 -9.02 15.15 -20.88
N THR A 45 -9.80 14.77 -19.88
CA THR A 45 -10.48 15.67 -18.94
C THR A 45 -10.53 15.03 -17.57
N LEU A 46 -10.64 15.85 -16.53
CA LEU A 46 -10.83 15.35 -15.17
C LEU A 46 -12.19 14.64 -15.05
N ASP A 47 -12.21 13.44 -14.48
CA ASP A 47 -13.46 12.74 -14.18
C ASP A 47 -14.22 13.46 -13.06
N THR A 48 -15.20 14.27 -13.45
CA THR A 48 -15.97 15.07 -12.50
C THR A 48 -16.89 14.23 -11.62
N THR A 49 -17.04 12.93 -11.86
CA THR A 49 -17.77 12.04 -10.93
C THR A 49 -16.89 11.62 -9.75
N GLN A 50 -15.58 11.58 -9.95
CA GLN A 50 -14.60 11.22 -8.92
C GLN A 50 -13.94 12.43 -8.27
N TRP A 51 -13.83 13.55 -8.99
CA TRP A 51 -13.04 14.69 -8.58
C TRP A 51 -13.79 16.01 -8.74
N PHE A 52 -13.41 17.00 -7.95
CA PHE A 52 -13.72 18.39 -8.22
C PHE A 52 -12.47 19.25 -8.09
N PHE A 53 -12.39 20.30 -8.90
CA PHE A 53 -11.33 21.29 -8.85
C PHE A 53 -11.81 22.54 -8.12
N GLY A 54 -10.92 23.15 -7.34
CA GLY A 54 -11.15 24.46 -6.72
C GLY A 54 -9.89 25.33 -6.77
N THR A 55 -10.10 26.63 -6.62
CA THR A 55 -9.01 27.59 -6.55
C THR A 55 -9.39 28.89 -5.83
N ASN A 56 -8.38 29.55 -5.29
CA ASN A 56 -8.40 30.92 -4.81
C ASN A 56 -7.26 31.78 -5.41
N SER A 57 -6.67 31.38 -6.54
CA SER A 57 -5.52 32.05 -7.17
C SER A 57 -5.78 32.30 -8.65
N TRP A 58 -5.54 33.53 -9.11
CA TRP A 58 -5.60 33.84 -10.54
C TRP A 58 -4.51 33.09 -11.31
N GLY A 59 -4.91 32.49 -12.44
CA GLY A 59 -4.03 31.72 -13.32
C GLY A 59 -3.74 30.29 -12.83
N SER A 60 -4.40 29.84 -11.76
CA SER A 60 -4.40 28.44 -11.35
C SER A 60 -5.32 27.60 -12.24
N GLY A 61 -5.23 26.29 -12.11
CA GLY A 61 -6.04 25.37 -12.90
C GLY A 61 -5.50 23.96 -12.86
N TYR A 62 -5.99 23.16 -13.80
CA TYR A 62 -5.51 21.82 -14.04
C TYR A 62 -5.56 21.47 -15.53
N GLY A 63 -4.80 20.46 -15.92
CA GLY A 63 -4.88 19.79 -17.22
C GLY A 63 -4.79 18.28 -17.02
N VAL A 64 -5.53 17.53 -17.84
CA VAL A 64 -5.45 16.06 -17.87
C VAL A 64 -5.09 15.63 -19.29
N GLY A 65 -4.03 14.85 -19.42
CA GLY A 65 -3.61 14.30 -20.69
C GLY A 65 -2.29 13.54 -20.57
N ASN A 66 -2.02 12.66 -21.54
CA ASN A 66 -0.84 11.81 -21.56
C ASN A 66 -0.65 10.94 -20.31
N GLY A 67 -1.74 10.53 -19.64
CA GLY A 67 -1.67 9.74 -18.41
C GLY A 67 -1.18 10.53 -17.20
N THR A 68 -1.48 11.82 -17.14
CA THR A 68 -1.06 12.67 -16.03
C THR A 68 -2.08 13.77 -15.77
N LEU A 69 -2.36 14.02 -14.50
CA LEU A 69 -3.00 15.22 -14.01
C LEU A 69 -1.93 16.25 -13.64
N ASN A 70 -1.95 17.42 -14.29
CA ASN A 70 -1.13 18.57 -13.94
C ASN A 70 -1.99 19.60 -13.22
N ILE A 71 -1.62 19.99 -12.01
CA ILE A 71 -2.29 21.03 -11.21
C ILE A 71 -1.33 22.21 -11.07
N PHE A 72 -1.79 23.43 -11.32
CA PHE A 72 -0.95 24.62 -11.28
C PHE A 72 -1.50 25.67 -10.31
N GLY A 73 -0.62 26.27 -9.52
CA GLY A 73 -0.97 27.12 -8.37
C GLY A 73 -1.39 28.55 -8.71
N GLY A 74 -1.12 29.01 -9.93
CA GLY A 74 -1.36 30.39 -10.37
C GLY A 74 -0.33 31.38 -9.85
N TYR A 75 -0.68 32.67 -9.80
CA TYR A 75 0.27 33.75 -9.54
C TYR A 75 -0.06 34.60 -8.30
N GLN A 76 -1.09 34.25 -7.53
CA GLN A 76 -1.43 35.00 -6.32
C GLN A 76 -0.68 34.43 -5.12
N PRO A 77 0.16 35.22 -4.41
CA PRO A 77 0.85 34.77 -3.21
C PRO A 77 -0.13 34.30 -2.13
N GLY A 78 0.08 33.09 -1.61
CA GLY A 78 -0.79 32.43 -0.64
C GLY A 78 -2.06 31.80 -1.24
N GLY A 79 -2.29 31.95 -2.55
CA GLY A 79 -3.34 31.26 -3.27
C GLY A 79 -2.89 29.88 -3.77
N GLY A 80 -3.75 29.17 -4.49
CA GLY A 80 -3.41 27.89 -5.11
C GLY A 80 -4.54 27.30 -5.96
N GLY A 81 -4.26 26.14 -6.53
CA GLY A 81 -5.24 25.27 -7.18
C GLY A 81 -5.22 23.89 -6.50
N TRP A 82 -6.37 23.23 -6.43
CA TRP A 82 -6.49 21.91 -5.82
C TRP A 82 -7.50 21.04 -6.53
N VAL A 83 -7.24 19.74 -6.51
CA VAL A 83 -8.17 18.67 -6.88
C VAL A 83 -8.48 17.86 -5.63
N LEU A 84 -9.77 17.66 -5.40
CA LEU A 84 -10.29 16.93 -4.25
C LEU A 84 -11.19 15.79 -4.73
N SER A 85 -11.11 14.63 -4.08
CA SER A 85 -12.05 13.54 -4.36
C SER A 85 -13.46 13.95 -3.97
N GLN A 86 -14.45 13.56 -4.77
CA GLN A 86 -15.88 13.63 -4.45
C GLN A 86 -16.21 12.75 -3.25
N GLN A 87 -15.66 11.53 -3.23
CA GLN A 87 -15.81 10.57 -2.14
C GLN A 87 -15.08 11.04 -0.88
N LEU A 88 -15.73 10.80 0.26
CA LEU A 88 -15.14 10.90 1.60
C LEU A 88 -14.65 9.52 2.06
N PHE A 89 -13.49 9.52 2.69
CA PHE A 89 -12.81 8.40 3.31
C PHE A 89 -12.81 8.63 4.81
N THR A 90 -13.62 7.84 5.51
CA THR A 90 -13.63 7.79 6.97
C THR A 90 -13.05 6.45 7.38
N LEU A 91 -12.07 6.44 8.28
CA LEU A 91 -11.55 5.19 8.82
C LEU A 91 -12.68 4.46 9.57
N SER A 92 -13.01 3.25 9.12
CA SER A 92 -14.03 2.41 9.76
C SER A 92 -13.39 1.44 10.75
N GLN A 93 -12.59 0.49 10.25
CA GLN A 93 -11.87 -0.54 11.03
C GLN A 93 -10.66 -1.11 10.27
N GLU A 94 -10.74 -1.13 8.93
CA GLU A 94 -9.68 -1.62 8.04
C GLU A 94 -8.61 -0.55 7.82
N THR A 95 -7.36 -0.96 7.62
CA THR A 95 -6.29 -0.03 7.22
C THR A 95 -6.66 0.55 5.86
N GLN A 96 -6.68 1.88 5.77
CA GLN A 96 -6.81 2.59 4.51
C GLN A 96 -5.42 2.93 4.00
N THR A 97 -5.18 2.64 2.73
CA THR A 97 -3.93 2.95 2.05
C THR A 97 -4.20 3.95 0.95
N PHE A 98 -3.60 5.13 1.05
CA PHE A 98 -3.48 6.07 -0.06
C PHE A 98 -2.13 5.86 -0.72
N GLU A 99 -2.10 5.82 -2.06
CA GLU A 99 -0.88 5.77 -2.84
C GLU A 99 -1.02 6.66 -4.06
N THR A 100 0.02 7.43 -4.36
CA THR A 100 0.10 8.24 -5.57
C THR A 100 1.54 8.31 -6.05
N ARG A 101 1.73 8.45 -7.35
CA ARG A 101 3.02 8.82 -7.93
C ARG A 101 2.94 10.26 -8.41
N THR A 102 3.79 11.12 -7.87
CA THR A 102 3.75 12.56 -8.13
C THR A 102 5.14 13.18 -8.14
N ARG A 103 5.25 14.37 -8.73
CA ARG A 103 6.38 15.30 -8.60
C ARG A 103 5.86 16.73 -8.54
N VAL A 104 6.64 17.62 -7.95
CA VAL A 104 6.37 19.07 -7.96
C VAL A 104 7.44 19.83 -8.73
N SER A 105 7.11 21.01 -9.24
CA SER A 105 8.10 21.86 -9.91
C SER A 105 9.11 22.50 -8.96
N SER A 106 8.76 22.62 -7.66
CA SER A 106 9.64 23.10 -6.60
C SER A 106 9.14 22.68 -5.21
N ALA A 107 10.03 22.65 -4.22
CA ALA A 107 9.72 22.34 -2.83
C ALA A 107 9.03 23.49 -2.07
N ASP A 108 8.13 24.22 -2.73
CA ASP A 108 7.60 25.49 -2.21
C ASP A 108 6.06 25.56 -2.27
N GLY A 109 5.42 24.82 -1.37
CA GLY A 109 3.98 24.90 -1.13
C GLY A 109 3.15 23.88 -1.92
N GLY A 110 2.32 23.11 -1.21
CA GLY A 110 1.41 22.13 -1.80
C GLY A 110 1.39 20.83 -0.99
N HIS A 111 0.31 20.07 -1.11
CA HIS A 111 0.08 18.86 -0.33
C HIS A 111 -0.58 17.77 -1.16
N TRP A 112 -0.32 16.52 -0.77
CA TRP A 112 -1.04 15.36 -1.29
C TRP A 112 -1.26 14.32 -0.20
N GLY A 113 -2.43 13.69 -0.20
CA GLY A 113 -2.84 12.70 0.80
C GLY A 113 -4.28 12.87 1.24
N PHE A 114 -4.59 12.55 2.50
CA PHE A 114 -5.91 12.71 3.07
C PHE A 114 -6.10 14.08 3.74
N TRP A 115 -7.23 14.73 3.45
CA TRP A 115 -7.59 16.05 3.93
C TRP A 115 -9.04 16.14 4.39
N GLY A 116 -9.25 16.51 5.64
CA GLY A 116 -10.56 16.86 6.20
C GLY A 116 -10.90 18.31 5.90
N ASP A 117 -12.11 18.55 5.41
CA ASP A 117 -12.64 19.90 5.19
C ASP A 117 -12.61 20.71 6.51
N GLY A 118 -12.28 22.00 6.43
CA GLY A 118 -12.11 22.83 7.63
C GLY A 118 -10.90 22.47 8.50
N HIS A 119 -9.96 21.65 8.02
CA HIS A 119 -8.84 21.08 8.78
C HIS A 119 -9.26 20.06 9.86
N GLU A 120 -10.44 19.45 9.72
CA GLU A 120 -10.95 18.39 10.59
C GLU A 120 -10.35 17.01 10.25
N GLY A 121 -9.03 16.92 10.20
CA GLY A 121 -8.29 15.69 9.92
C GLY A 121 -7.30 15.84 8.78
N SER A 122 -6.08 15.30 8.89
CA SER A 122 -5.08 15.35 7.82
C SER A 122 -4.05 14.24 7.98
N LEU A 123 -3.68 13.63 6.86
CA LEU A 123 -2.53 12.75 6.68
C LEU A 123 -1.91 13.11 5.33
N LEU A 124 -0.88 13.95 5.33
CA LEU A 124 -0.38 14.58 4.12
C LEU A 124 1.12 14.41 3.99
N PHE A 125 1.57 14.24 2.76
CA PHE A 125 2.88 14.73 2.35
C PHE A 125 2.71 16.20 1.94
N GLY A 126 3.67 17.05 2.28
CA GLY A 126 3.58 18.45 1.92
C GLY A 126 4.93 19.15 1.89
N THR A 127 5.04 20.09 0.97
CA THR A 127 6.15 21.05 0.94
C THR A 127 5.65 22.33 1.59
N PHE A 128 6.28 22.73 2.69
CA PHE A 128 5.88 23.92 3.44
C PHE A 128 6.90 25.03 3.20
N CYS A 129 6.41 26.12 2.59
CA CYS A 129 6.95 27.47 2.60
C CYS A 129 8.48 27.60 2.71
N ASP A 130 9.21 27.41 1.60
CA ASP A 130 10.65 27.75 1.56
C ASP A 130 10.87 29.26 1.39
N VAL A 131 9.95 29.97 0.73
CA VAL A 131 10.14 31.39 0.36
C VAL A 131 9.32 32.41 1.15
N ASP A 132 8.28 32.02 1.90
CA ASP A 132 7.45 32.97 2.68
C ASP A 132 7.80 32.96 4.19
N PRO A 133 8.43 34.02 4.73
CA PRO A 133 8.77 34.11 6.15
C PRO A 133 7.56 34.28 7.09
N ARG A 134 6.34 34.45 6.56
CA ARG A 134 5.09 34.63 7.34
C ARG A 134 4.36 33.32 7.64
N CYS A 135 4.81 32.19 7.07
CA CYS A 135 4.09 30.93 7.10
C CYS A 135 4.00 30.27 8.49
N GLY A 136 4.88 30.64 9.43
CA GLY A 136 4.82 30.17 10.83
C GLY A 136 4.95 28.65 11.00
N MET A 137 5.29 27.91 9.95
CA MET A 137 5.48 26.46 9.91
C MET A 137 6.95 26.11 9.63
N PRO A 138 7.41 24.89 10.01
CA PRO A 138 8.70 24.37 9.58
C PRO A 138 8.84 24.41 8.05
N ARG A 139 10.06 24.66 7.56
CA ARG A 139 10.33 24.76 6.13
C ARG A 139 10.69 23.41 5.51
N GLY A 140 10.39 23.25 4.22
CA GLY A 140 10.80 22.12 3.41
C GLY A 140 9.73 21.02 3.27
N PHE A 141 10.17 19.85 2.80
CA PHE A 141 9.30 18.69 2.59
C PHE A 141 9.14 17.87 3.88
N MET A 142 7.91 17.47 4.20
CA MET A 142 7.61 16.72 5.42
C MET A 142 6.34 15.88 5.26
N VAL A 143 6.12 15.01 6.24
CA VAL A 143 4.81 14.41 6.49
C VAL A 143 4.11 15.14 7.63
N PHE A 144 2.78 15.16 7.56
CA PHE A 144 1.92 15.94 8.43
C PHE A 144 0.68 15.14 8.85
N VAL A 145 0.47 15.00 10.16
CA VAL A 145 -0.70 14.34 10.75
C VAL A 145 -1.42 15.27 11.71
N ARG A 146 -2.75 15.36 11.59
CA ARG A 146 -3.58 16.19 12.47
C ARG A 146 -4.99 15.64 12.61
N ALA A 147 -5.56 15.68 13.82
CA ALA A 147 -6.93 15.21 14.06
C ALA A 147 -8.01 16.30 13.89
N GLY A 148 -7.71 17.57 14.15
CA GLY A 148 -8.70 18.65 14.14
C GLY A 148 -8.11 20.05 13.98
N ALA A 149 -8.98 21.02 13.70
CA ALA A 149 -8.60 22.38 13.29
C ALA A 149 -8.14 23.29 14.44
N SER A 150 -8.47 22.95 15.68
CA SER A 150 -8.18 23.75 16.87
C SER A 150 -6.82 23.40 17.49
N GLY A 151 -6.01 24.43 17.77
CA GLY A 151 -4.73 24.29 18.47
C GLY A 151 -3.51 24.27 17.55
N PRO A 152 -2.31 24.53 18.11
CA PRO A 152 -1.05 24.48 17.36
C PRO A 152 -0.82 23.10 16.78
N LEU A 153 -0.10 23.04 15.66
CA LEU A 153 0.35 21.77 15.12
C LEU A 153 1.29 21.10 16.14
N ASP A 154 1.07 19.82 16.40
CA ASP A 154 1.98 19.05 17.24
C ASP A 154 3.29 18.84 16.47
N PRO A 155 4.43 19.36 16.95
CA PRO A 155 5.71 19.20 16.27
C PRO A 155 6.11 17.73 16.10
N ASN A 156 5.63 16.83 16.95
CA ASN A 156 5.91 15.39 16.85
C ASN A 156 5.16 14.72 15.69
N ASN A 157 4.11 15.37 15.18
CA ASN A 157 3.31 14.89 14.05
C ASN A 157 3.68 15.62 12.74
N MET A 158 4.79 16.36 12.75
CA MET A 158 5.41 17.02 11.60
C MET A 158 6.83 16.50 11.45
N ILE A 159 7.06 15.59 10.50
CA ILE A 159 8.37 14.91 10.38
C ILE A 159 9.04 15.39 9.08
N PRO A 160 10.11 16.23 9.17
CA PRO A 160 10.87 16.69 8.02
C PRO A 160 11.55 15.55 7.28
N LEU A 161 11.52 15.60 5.95
CA LEU A 161 12.16 14.65 5.04
C LEU A 161 13.18 15.40 4.18
N THR A 162 14.43 15.44 4.63
CA THR A 162 15.49 16.30 4.04
C THR A 162 16.27 15.65 2.90
N ASP A 163 16.08 14.36 2.67
CA ASP A 163 16.82 13.53 1.72
C ASP A 163 15.97 13.10 0.50
N VAL A 164 14.96 13.91 0.16
CA VAL A 164 14.03 13.67 -0.95
C VAL A 164 14.07 14.83 -1.93
N ASN A 165 14.41 14.53 -3.19
CA ASN A 165 14.23 15.50 -4.27
C ASN A 165 12.81 15.42 -4.83
N VAL A 166 11.88 16.19 -4.25
CA VAL A 166 10.45 16.20 -4.65
C VAL A 166 10.18 16.66 -6.09
N THR A 167 11.20 17.12 -6.81
CA THR A 167 11.08 17.47 -8.23
C THR A 167 11.18 16.28 -9.17
N GLU A 168 11.70 15.16 -8.67
CA GLU A 168 11.67 13.87 -9.36
C GLU A 168 10.38 13.12 -9.04
N TRP A 169 10.05 12.17 -9.91
CA TRP A 169 8.90 11.29 -9.70
C TRP A 169 9.16 10.31 -8.56
N HIS A 170 8.30 10.36 -7.55
CA HIS A 170 8.33 9.44 -6.42
C HIS A 170 6.95 8.82 -6.19
N THR A 171 6.95 7.61 -5.65
CA THR A 171 5.73 6.95 -5.17
C THR A 171 5.57 7.25 -3.69
N TYR A 172 4.46 7.88 -3.33
CA TYR A 172 4.11 8.24 -1.96
C TYR A 172 2.98 7.37 -1.47
N ARG A 173 3.15 6.74 -0.31
CA ARG A 173 2.13 5.88 0.29
C ARG A 173 1.88 6.25 1.74
N ILE A 174 0.61 6.29 2.13
CA ILE A 174 0.14 6.44 3.50
C ILE A 174 -0.67 5.20 3.86
N GLU A 175 -0.24 4.46 4.87
CA GLU A 175 -1.03 3.39 5.49
C GLU A 175 -1.59 3.91 6.81
N PHE A 176 -2.91 3.93 6.96
CA PHE A 176 -3.59 4.53 8.10
C PHE A 176 -4.58 3.56 8.74
N ASN A 177 -4.42 3.33 10.03
CA ASN A 177 -5.35 2.58 10.87
C ASN A 177 -5.61 3.33 12.20
N SER A 178 -6.33 2.70 13.12
CA SER A 178 -6.72 3.35 14.37
C SER A 178 -5.57 3.56 15.36
N LEU A 179 -4.43 2.90 15.14
CA LEU A 179 -3.26 2.91 16.02
C LEU A 179 -2.14 3.78 15.48
N GLU A 180 -1.97 3.83 14.15
CA GLU A 180 -0.86 4.53 13.52
C GLU A 180 -1.14 4.94 12.07
N ALA A 181 -0.34 5.91 11.61
CA ALA A 181 -0.16 6.28 10.22
C ALA A 181 1.32 6.08 9.83
N LYS A 182 1.57 5.29 8.79
CA LYS A 182 2.89 5.03 8.22
C LYS A 182 3.02 5.68 6.85
N PHE A 183 4.14 6.35 6.63
CA PHE A 183 4.43 7.07 5.39
C PHE A 183 5.63 6.44 4.69
N TYR A 184 5.46 6.11 3.41
CA TYR A 184 6.51 5.51 2.60
C TYR A 184 6.79 6.38 1.38
N ILE A 185 8.05 6.39 0.96
CA ILE A 185 8.51 6.97 -0.31
C ILE A 185 9.28 5.89 -1.04
N ASP A 186 8.85 5.57 -2.26
CA ASP A 186 9.41 4.50 -3.10
C ASP A 186 9.51 3.15 -2.37
N GLY A 187 8.48 2.86 -1.56
CA GLY A 187 8.40 1.64 -0.74
C GLY A 187 9.23 1.66 0.56
N VAL A 188 10.05 2.69 0.79
CA VAL A 188 10.84 2.83 2.02
C VAL A 188 10.04 3.58 3.08
N LEU A 189 9.89 3.02 4.28
CA LEU A 189 9.25 3.68 5.42
C LEU A 189 10.06 4.92 5.83
N ARG A 190 9.42 6.09 5.86
CA ARG A 190 10.03 7.37 6.22
C ARG A 190 9.53 7.93 7.55
N ALA A 191 8.31 7.60 7.95
CA ALA A 191 7.73 8.05 9.19
C ALA A 191 6.63 7.12 9.69
N THR A 192 6.52 7.03 11.01
CA THR A 192 5.38 6.41 11.73
C THR A 192 4.88 7.42 12.75
N VAL A 193 3.58 7.70 12.72
CA VAL A 193 2.91 8.60 13.66
C VAL A 193 1.78 7.85 14.35
N ALA A 194 1.76 7.84 15.68
CA ALA A 194 0.73 7.17 16.48
C ALA A 194 -0.14 8.15 17.29
N GLN A 195 0.19 9.44 17.27
CA GLN A 195 -0.53 10.48 18.01
C GLN A 195 -1.27 11.42 17.05
N GLY A 196 -2.33 12.06 17.54
CA GLY A 196 -3.08 13.04 16.75
C GLY A 196 -3.75 12.49 15.49
N LEU A 197 -4.04 11.18 15.46
CA LEU A 197 -4.64 10.50 14.32
C LEU A 197 -6.08 10.98 14.07
N PRO A 198 -6.48 11.24 12.81
CA PRO A 198 -7.83 11.66 12.45
C PRO A 198 -8.83 10.49 12.41
N VAL A 199 -8.84 9.63 13.44
CA VAL A 199 -9.75 8.47 13.50
C VAL A 199 -11.20 8.94 13.54
N GLY A 200 -12.03 8.36 12.66
CA GLY A 200 -13.45 8.71 12.54
C GLY A 200 -13.74 10.04 11.84
N LYS A 201 -12.71 10.78 11.40
CA LYS A 201 -12.88 12.02 10.66
C LYS A 201 -13.08 11.74 9.16
N PRO A 202 -14.07 12.38 8.51
CA PRO A 202 -14.24 12.27 7.07
C PRO A 202 -13.17 13.08 6.34
N MET A 203 -12.41 12.43 5.46
CA MET A 203 -11.33 13.06 4.70
C MET A 203 -11.53 12.83 3.19
N ARG A 204 -11.08 13.75 2.36
CA ARG A 204 -10.96 13.59 0.91
C ARG A 204 -9.53 13.20 0.57
N VAL A 205 -9.32 12.64 -0.62
CA VAL A 205 -8.01 12.78 -1.25
C VAL A 205 -7.85 14.24 -1.65
N ARG A 206 -6.72 14.83 -1.32
CA ARG A 206 -6.30 16.15 -1.75
C ARG A 206 -5.01 16.06 -2.54
N LEU A 207 -4.98 16.81 -3.64
CA LEU A 207 -3.82 17.08 -4.46
C LEU A 207 -3.83 18.59 -4.69
N ASP A 208 -2.87 19.32 -4.14
CA ASP A 208 -2.86 20.78 -4.27
C ASP A 208 -1.49 21.37 -4.49
N ARG A 209 -1.51 22.52 -5.16
CA ARG A 209 -0.34 23.36 -5.36
C ARG A 209 -0.61 24.77 -4.88
N VAL A 210 0.26 25.26 -4.01
CA VAL A 210 0.24 26.64 -3.51
C VAL A 210 1.10 27.51 -4.43
N SER A 211 0.71 28.78 -4.58
CA SER A 211 1.43 29.82 -5.29
C SER A 211 2.01 30.85 -4.32
N TRP A 212 3.25 31.23 -4.57
CA TRP A 212 3.93 32.35 -3.91
C TRP A 212 4.27 33.46 -4.89
N GLY A 213 3.37 33.71 -5.85
CA GLY A 213 3.61 34.69 -6.92
C GLY A 213 4.16 34.08 -8.21
N THR A 214 4.54 32.80 -8.18
CA THR A 214 5.02 32.06 -9.34
C THR A 214 4.12 30.86 -9.59
N ASN A 215 3.76 30.64 -10.86
CA ASN A 215 2.94 29.51 -11.25
C ASN A 215 3.76 28.22 -11.29
N GLN A 216 3.74 27.51 -10.16
CA GLN A 216 4.35 26.21 -9.95
C GLN A 216 3.31 25.11 -10.18
N PHE A 217 3.75 23.86 -10.35
CA PHE A 217 2.89 22.73 -10.65
C PHE A 217 3.14 21.48 -9.78
N LEU A 218 2.12 20.63 -9.73
CA LEU A 218 2.11 19.27 -9.22
C LEU A 218 1.65 18.36 -10.37
N ASP A 219 2.50 17.41 -10.78
CA ASP A 219 2.15 16.37 -11.76
C ASP A 219 1.80 15.08 -11.02
N VAL A 220 0.72 14.42 -11.41
CA VAL A 220 0.21 13.20 -10.77
C VAL A 220 -0.04 12.14 -11.82
N ASP A 221 0.65 11.01 -11.70
CA ASP A 221 0.56 9.85 -12.61
C ASP A 221 -0.69 9.01 -12.29
N TYR A 222 -0.88 8.67 -11.02
CA TYR A 222 -2.09 7.99 -10.56
C TYR A 222 -2.43 8.33 -9.11
N VAL A 223 -3.67 8.09 -8.73
CA VAL A 223 -4.10 7.96 -7.33
C VAL A 223 -4.78 6.63 -7.12
N ARG A 224 -4.46 5.97 -6.02
CA ARG A 224 -5.14 4.79 -5.54
C ARG A 224 -5.45 4.92 -4.06
N VAL A 225 -6.70 4.65 -3.70
CA VAL A 225 -7.09 4.41 -2.30
C VAL A 225 -7.64 3.01 -2.19
N THR A 226 -7.05 2.21 -1.31
CA THR A 226 -7.54 0.88 -0.96
C THR A 226 -7.88 0.81 0.52
N LYS A 227 -8.74 -0.12 0.90
CA LYS A 227 -8.90 -0.55 2.28
C LYS A 227 -8.67 -2.04 2.39
N GLY A 228 -8.13 -2.49 3.51
CA GLY A 228 -8.03 -3.90 3.85
C GLY A 228 -7.48 -4.09 5.25
N LEU A 229 -7.70 -5.27 5.80
CA LEU A 229 -7.05 -5.64 7.06
C LEU A 229 -5.55 -5.79 6.81
N PRO A 230 -4.68 -5.22 7.67
CA PRO A 230 -3.24 -5.36 7.52
C PRO A 230 -2.89 -6.84 7.60
N THR A 231 -1.89 -7.28 6.83
CA THR A 231 -1.38 -8.65 6.97
C THR A 231 -0.82 -8.82 8.37
N LEU A 232 -1.47 -9.67 9.16
CA LEU A 232 -1.06 -9.97 10.51
C LEU A 232 0.16 -10.89 10.45
N VAL A 233 1.27 -10.45 11.07
CA VAL A 233 2.43 -11.31 11.24
C VAL A 233 2.12 -12.27 12.38
N VAL A 234 2.20 -13.57 12.09
CA VAL A 234 1.93 -14.62 13.06
C VAL A 234 3.22 -15.38 13.36
N ASN A 235 3.37 -15.80 14.61
CA ASN A 235 4.47 -16.66 15.00
C ASN A 235 4.17 -18.06 14.49
N ILE A 236 5.14 -18.66 13.80
CA ILE A 236 5.07 -20.06 13.39
C ILE A 236 6.28 -20.79 13.92
N ASP A 237 6.12 -22.10 14.13
CA ASP A 237 7.18 -23.03 14.50
C ASP A 237 7.17 -24.22 13.53
N ILE A 238 8.23 -24.35 12.73
CA ILE A 238 8.39 -25.46 11.79
C ILE A 238 9.03 -26.63 12.53
N LYS A 239 8.35 -27.78 12.58
CA LYS A 239 8.72 -28.91 13.45
C LYS A 239 8.75 -28.53 14.95
N PRO A 240 7.59 -28.22 15.54
CA PRO A 240 7.52 -27.90 16.96
C PRO A 240 8.22 -28.94 17.84
N ASN A 241 8.97 -28.45 18.85
CA ASN A 241 9.83 -29.22 19.76
C ASN A 241 11.15 -29.75 19.17
N ASP A 242 11.54 -29.34 17.96
CA ASP A 242 12.84 -29.68 17.33
C ASP A 242 13.57 -28.39 16.91
N TYR A 243 14.89 -28.33 17.07
CA TYR A 243 15.73 -27.25 16.52
C TYR A 243 17.16 -27.75 16.28
N PRO A 244 17.78 -27.47 15.12
CA PRO A 244 17.25 -26.68 14.01
C PRO A 244 16.19 -27.44 13.20
N ASN A 245 15.27 -26.69 12.61
CA ASN A 245 14.13 -27.19 11.81
C ASN A 245 14.64 -27.85 10.53
N SER A 246 15.10 -29.09 10.65
CA SER A 246 15.88 -29.74 9.61
C SER A 246 14.97 -30.39 8.59
N ILE A 247 14.97 -29.90 7.35
CA ILE A 247 14.13 -30.42 6.27
C ILE A 247 15.03 -31.17 5.29
N ASN A 248 14.63 -32.38 4.90
CA ASN A 248 15.20 -33.05 3.73
C ASN A 248 14.25 -32.84 2.54
N PRO A 249 14.57 -31.92 1.60
CA PRO A 249 13.73 -31.67 0.42
C PRO A 249 13.42 -32.90 -0.42
N ARG A 250 14.22 -33.97 -0.32
CA ARG A 250 14.06 -35.21 -1.09
C ARG A 250 13.22 -36.27 -0.37
N SER A 251 12.77 -36.00 0.85
CA SER A 251 11.99 -36.95 1.63
C SER A 251 10.52 -36.98 1.20
N ASN A 252 9.90 -38.16 1.23
CA ASN A 252 8.45 -38.33 1.02
C ASN A 252 7.67 -38.19 2.35
N GLY A 253 8.21 -37.42 3.30
CA GLY A 253 7.62 -37.23 4.62
C GLY A 253 6.66 -36.04 4.66
N VAL A 254 6.08 -35.85 5.84
CA VAL A 254 5.28 -34.67 6.17
C VAL A 254 6.05 -33.76 7.12
N ILE A 255 5.83 -32.45 7.01
CA ILE A 255 6.41 -31.43 7.87
C ILE A 255 5.28 -30.82 8.69
N PRO A 256 5.29 -30.99 10.02
CA PRO A 256 4.40 -30.25 10.89
C PRO A 256 4.86 -28.79 11.01
N VAL A 257 3.92 -27.85 10.97
CA VAL A 257 4.12 -26.42 11.21
C VAL A 257 3.01 -25.95 12.12
N ALA A 258 3.35 -25.35 13.26
CA ALA A 258 2.38 -24.73 14.15
C ALA A 258 2.26 -23.24 13.86
N ILE A 259 1.04 -22.71 13.92
CA ILE A 259 0.78 -21.28 14.10
C ILE A 259 0.45 -21.08 15.57
N LEU A 260 1.27 -20.29 16.26
CA LEU A 260 1.17 -20.11 17.69
C LEU A 260 0.12 -19.05 18.04
N THR A 261 -0.72 -19.38 19.02
CA THR A 261 -1.61 -18.41 19.66
C THR A 261 -0.77 -17.51 20.57
N THR A 262 -1.15 -16.23 20.64
CA THR A 262 -0.53 -15.23 21.50
C THR A 262 -1.61 -14.35 22.12
N ASP A 263 -1.24 -13.48 23.06
CA ASP A 263 -2.16 -12.50 23.64
C ASP A 263 -2.89 -11.63 22.59
N ASN A 264 -2.30 -11.46 21.40
CA ASN A 264 -2.83 -10.61 20.33
C ASN A 264 -3.33 -11.38 19.10
N PHE A 265 -3.28 -12.71 19.11
CA PHE A 265 -3.69 -13.53 17.97
C PHE A 265 -4.17 -14.92 18.40
N ASP A 266 -5.39 -15.29 18.01
CA ASP A 266 -5.99 -16.59 18.25
C ASP A 266 -5.91 -17.47 16.99
N ALA A 267 -5.06 -18.51 17.02
CA ALA A 267 -4.84 -19.41 15.89
C ALA A 267 -6.09 -20.24 15.53
N THR A 268 -7.08 -20.38 16.43
CA THR A 268 -8.35 -21.07 16.13
C THR A 268 -9.23 -20.27 15.16
N THR A 269 -8.94 -18.99 14.97
CA THR A 269 -9.66 -18.12 14.03
C THR A 269 -9.11 -18.18 12.60
N VAL A 270 -8.14 -19.05 12.32
CA VAL A 270 -7.55 -19.21 10.98
C VAL A 270 -8.46 -20.01 10.06
N ASP A 271 -8.69 -19.50 8.84
CA ASP A 271 -9.37 -20.25 7.79
C ASP A 271 -8.38 -21.24 7.14
N MET A 272 -8.48 -22.49 7.57
CA MET A 272 -7.61 -23.59 7.12
C MET A 272 -7.60 -23.79 5.60
N GLN A 273 -8.68 -23.45 4.88
CA GLN A 273 -8.74 -23.65 3.42
C GLN A 273 -7.81 -22.70 2.66
N THR A 274 -7.47 -21.58 3.28
CA THR A 274 -6.64 -20.53 2.70
C THR A 274 -5.15 -20.73 2.96
N ILE A 275 -4.80 -21.63 3.89
CA ILE A 275 -3.41 -21.81 4.33
C ILE A 275 -2.54 -22.38 3.22
N ARG A 276 -1.36 -21.79 3.06
CA ARG A 276 -0.29 -22.26 2.19
C ARG A 276 1.05 -22.20 2.93
N PHE A 277 1.92 -23.16 2.67
CA PHE A 277 3.27 -23.19 3.24
C PHE A 277 4.31 -23.61 2.21
N GLY A 278 5.48 -22.96 2.26
CA GLY A 278 6.60 -23.34 1.42
C GLY A 278 7.71 -22.29 1.35
N ALA A 279 8.50 -22.31 0.29
CA ALA A 279 9.61 -21.37 0.09
C ALA A 279 9.13 -19.91 0.05
N THR A 280 7.95 -19.66 -0.53
CA THR A 280 7.32 -18.34 -0.65
C THR A 280 5.99 -18.24 0.09
N GLY A 281 5.47 -19.37 0.58
CA GLY A 281 4.20 -19.46 1.30
C GLY A 281 2.99 -19.48 0.36
N THR A 282 3.15 -19.98 -0.86
CA THR A 282 2.09 -20.15 -1.86
C THR A 282 1.93 -21.59 -2.35
N GLU A 283 2.83 -22.48 -1.91
CA GLU A 283 3.05 -23.79 -2.52
C GLU A 283 2.12 -24.89 -1.99
N ALA A 284 2.37 -25.42 -0.79
CA ALA A 284 1.67 -26.59 -0.29
C ALA A 284 0.38 -26.21 0.45
N VAL A 285 -0.68 -26.97 0.22
CA VAL A 285 -1.87 -26.98 1.09
C VAL A 285 -1.63 -27.89 2.29
N ALA A 286 -2.27 -27.57 3.43
CA ALA A 286 -2.21 -28.44 4.59
C ALA A 286 -3.00 -29.73 4.32
N ALA A 287 -2.36 -30.89 4.50
CA ALA A 287 -2.98 -32.20 4.36
C ALA A 287 -3.82 -32.57 5.60
N LYS A 288 -3.40 -32.11 6.78
CA LYS A 288 -4.07 -32.33 8.06
C LYS A 288 -3.88 -31.13 8.98
N SER A 289 -4.81 -30.95 9.91
CA SER A 289 -4.73 -29.97 10.99
C SER A 289 -5.16 -30.57 12.32
N ALA A 290 -4.68 -30.00 13.42
CA ALA A 290 -5.17 -30.25 14.77
C ALA A 290 -5.03 -28.97 15.61
N LEU A 291 -5.76 -28.92 16.73
CA LEU A 291 -5.64 -27.88 17.75
C LEU A 291 -4.97 -28.50 18.97
N GLU A 292 -3.82 -27.95 19.37
CA GLU A 292 -2.99 -28.47 20.46
C GLU A 292 -2.14 -27.33 21.02
N ASP A 293 -1.90 -27.31 22.32
CA ASP A 293 -0.91 -26.43 22.94
C ASP A 293 0.49 -27.03 22.70
N VAL A 294 1.16 -26.60 21.63
CA VAL A 294 2.42 -27.25 21.17
C VAL A 294 3.63 -26.76 21.95
N ASN A 295 3.57 -25.56 22.52
CA ASN A 295 4.66 -24.92 23.26
C ASN A 295 4.48 -24.94 24.79
N LYS A 296 3.34 -25.42 25.28
CA LYS A 296 2.95 -25.56 26.69
C LYS A 296 2.77 -24.23 27.42
N ASP A 297 2.31 -23.19 26.71
CA ASP A 297 2.03 -21.88 27.27
C ASP A 297 0.56 -21.70 27.71
N SER A 298 -0.23 -22.78 27.67
CA SER A 298 -1.67 -22.81 27.97
C SER A 298 -2.57 -22.11 26.95
N HIS A 299 -2.03 -21.71 25.79
CA HIS A 299 -2.82 -21.30 24.63
C HIS A 299 -2.90 -22.45 23.62
N ILE A 300 -4.05 -22.58 22.96
CA ILE A 300 -4.26 -23.62 21.95
C ILE A 300 -3.73 -23.11 20.61
N ASP A 301 -2.78 -23.83 20.02
CA ASP A 301 -2.19 -23.52 18.73
C ASP A 301 -2.86 -24.30 17.59
N LEU A 302 -2.58 -23.89 16.35
CA LEU A 302 -3.00 -24.61 15.16
C LEU A 302 -1.81 -25.34 14.53
N ILE A 303 -1.77 -26.67 14.65
CA ILE A 303 -0.74 -27.49 14.00
C ILE A 303 -1.24 -28.01 12.65
N LEU A 304 -0.41 -27.86 11.62
CA LEU A 304 -0.71 -28.17 10.23
C LEU A 304 0.37 -29.11 9.67
N HIS A 305 -0.02 -30.06 8.82
CA HIS A 305 0.93 -31.00 8.21
C HIS A 305 0.98 -30.80 6.70
N PHE A 306 2.18 -30.61 6.16
CA PHE A 306 2.41 -30.37 4.74
C PHE A 306 3.30 -31.46 4.12
N ASP A 307 3.01 -31.86 2.88
CA ASP A 307 3.84 -32.80 2.15
C ASP A 307 5.17 -32.15 1.75
N THR A 308 6.29 -32.77 2.12
CA THR A 308 7.63 -32.18 1.89
C THR A 308 7.93 -31.95 0.40
N GLN A 309 7.36 -32.77 -0.49
CA GLN A 309 7.55 -32.60 -1.93
C GLN A 309 6.75 -31.41 -2.50
N ALA A 310 5.73 -30.93 -1.79
CA ALA A 310 4.84 -29.87 -2.27
C ALA A 310 5.27 -28.46 -1.82
N ILE A 311 6.15 -28.33 -0.82
CA ILE A 311 6.49 -27.03 -0.21
C ILE A 311 7.51 -26.21 -1.03
N GLY A 312 8.09 -26.77 -2.09
CA GLY A 312 9.00 -26.03 -2.99
C GLY A 312 10.33 -25.57 -2.37
N ILE A 313 10.68 -26.04 -1.18
CA ILE A 313 11.95 -25.71 -0.51
C ILE A 313 13.07 -26.55 -1.13
N ASN A 314 14.03 -25.88 -1.77
CA ASN A 314 15.20 -26.50 -2.36
C ASN A 314 16.39 -26.52 -1.38
N CYS A 315 17.39 -27.36 -1.69
CA CYS A 315 18.67 -27.36 -0.98
C CYS A 315 19.32 -25.97 -0.94
N GLY A 316 19.75 -25.56 0.25
CA GLY A 316 20.24 -24.21 0.51
C GLY A 316 19.15 -23.23 0.96
N GLY A 317 17.89 -23.63 1.00
CA GLY A 317 16.81 -22.85 1.62
C GLY A 317 17.06 -22.61 3.10
N THR A 318 16.81 -21.39 3.56
CA THR A 318 17.09 -20.95 4.93
C THR A 318 15.85 -20.59 5.74
N SER A 319 14.68 -20.50 5.09
CA SER A 319 13.41 -20.19 5.75
C SER A 319 12.24 -20.89 5.07
N GLY A 320 11.20 -21.18 5.85
CA GLY A 320 9.86 -21.51 5.36
C GLY A 320 8.90 -20.35 5.65
N VAL A 321 7.98 -20.10 4.73
CA VAL A 321 6.97 -19.04 4.82
C VAL A 321 5.59 -19.69 4.83
N LEU A 322 4.74 -19.25 5.76
CA LEU A 322 3.32 -19.59 5.82
C LEU A 322 2.50 -18.36 5.47
N THR A 323 1.48 -18.53 4.62
CA THR A 323 0.44 -17.51 4.41
C THR A 323 -0.94 -18.12 4.55
N GLY A 324 -1.93 -17.26 4.78
CA GLY A 324 -3.32 -17.66 4.86
C GLY A 324 -4.21 -16.48 5.21
N LYS A 325 -5.42 -16.77 5.66
CA LYS A 325 -6.38 -15.79 6.17
C LYS A 325 -7.02 -16.26 7.47
N THR A 326 -7.47 -15.33 8.28
CA THR A 326 -8.44 -15.58 9.35
C THR A 326 -9.84 -15.78 8.76
N LEU A 327 -10.77 -16.31 9.57
CA LEU A 327 -12.20 -16.41 9.25
C LEU A 327 -12.85 -15.03 9.00
N SER A 328 -12.26 -13.95 9.52
CA SER A 328 -12.67 -12.57 9.21
C SER A 328 -12.07 -12.03 7.89
N GLY A 329 -11.25 -12.83 7.20
CA GLY A 329 -10.62 -12.47 5.94
C GLY A 329 -9.30 -11.69 6.05
N GLN A 330 -8.78 -11.48 7.26
CA GLN A 330 -7.48 -10.84 7.48
C GLN A 330 -6.35 -11.75 6.99
N GLN A 331 -5.44 -11.25 6.17
CA GLN A 331 -4.28 -12.04 5.75
C GLN A 331 -3.35 -12.28 6.93
N ILE A 332 -2.75 -13.46 6.99
CA ILE A 332 -1.68 -13.80 7.94
C ILE A 332 -0.41 -14.19 7.18
N LYS A 333 0.75 -13.85 7.75
CA LYS A 333 2.05 -14.30 7.26
C LYS A 333 2.96 -14.68 8.41
N GLY A 334 3.52 -15.88 8.37
CA GLY A 334 4.53 -16.36 9.29
C GLY A 334 5.82 -16.72 8.57
N THR A 335 6.95 -16.63 9.23
CA THR A 335 8.24 -17.10 8.71
C THR A 335 9.06 -17.67 9.84
N ASP A 336 9.70 -18.81 9.57
CA ASP A 336 10.61 -19.45 10.50
C ASP A 336 11.81 -20.02 9.74
N SER A 337 12.94 -20.10 10.43
CA SER A 337 14.21 -20.59 9.92
C SER A 337 14.17 -22.10 9.69
N ILE A 338 14.93 -22.56 8.70
CA ILE A 338 15.10 -23.98 8.42
C ILE A 338 16.55 -24.32 8.12
N ASN A 339 16.88 -25.60 8.25
CA ASN A 339 18.16 -26.16 7.86
C ASN A 339 17.95 -27.29 6.83
N THR A 340 18.34 -27.10 5.58
CA THR A 340 18.18 -28.16 4.57
C THR A 340 19.28 -29.22 4.71
N VAL A 341 18.88 -30.49 4.78
CA VAL A 341 19.77 -31.66 4.89
C VAL A 341 19.51 -32.66 3.76
N GLY A 342 20.39 -33.66 3.60
CA GLY A 342 20.18 -34.72 2.60
C GLY A 342 20.33 -34.26 1.15
N CYS A 343 21.05 -33.16 0.93
CA CYS A 343 21.19 -32.47 -0.35
C CYS A 343 22.21 -33.07 -1.33
N ARG A 344 22.74 -34.27 -1.05
CA ARG A 344 23.74 -34.94 -1.88
C ARG A 344 23.16 -36.18 -2.51
#